data_AF-A0A0C9PRU0-F1
#
_entry.id   AF-A0A0C9PRU0-F1
#
_cell.length_a   1.000
_cell.length_b   1.000
_cell.length_c   1.000
_cell.angle_alpha   90.00
_cell.angle_beta   90.00
_cell.angle_gamma   90.00
#
_symmetry.space_group_name_H-M   'P 1'
#
loop_
_entity.id
_entity.type
_entity.pdbx_description
1 polymer ?
#
loop_
_entity_poly.entity_id
_entity_poly.type
_entity_poly.pdbx_seq_one_letter_code
_entity_poly.pdbx_strand_id
1 'polypeptide(L)'
;MAIFKKKSNWRVWIAAAAVTAGMASIVYRRLYYRTIPNRILSIVKANFTNRGTIENSWINMQPTERGTGRDRYRVYTGGLTVREGDRLNQFAFAVEPDGTLRQLKQLHEPINA
;
A
#
# COMPACT_ATOMS: atom_id res chain seq x y z
N MET A 1 -54.37 27.26 7.48
CA MET A 1 -53.23 26.35 7.24
C MET A 1 -51.94 27.10 7.61
N ALA A 2 -51.46 26.93 8.85
CA ALA A 2 -50.27 27.64 9.32
C ALA A 2 -49.01 26.87 8.92
N ILE A 3 -48.22 27.44 8.00
CA ILE A 3 -46.95 26.88 7.57
C ILE A 3 -45.90 27.26 8.63
N PHE A 4 -45.56 26.32 9.52
CA PHE A 4 -44.47 26.48 10.48
C PHE A 4 -43.13 26.58 9.72
N LYS A 5 -42.59 27.79 9.56
CA LYS A 5 -41.20 27.98 9.12
C LYS A 5 -40.26 27.56 10.25
N LYS A 6 -39.71 26.34 10.16
CA LYS A 6 -38.64 25.87 11.06
C LYS A 6 -37.40 26.73 10.87
N LYS A 7 -37.05 27.55 11.87
CA LYS A 7 -35.84 28.37 11.85
C LYS A 7 -34.62 27.44 11.94
N SER A 8 -33.96 27.22 10.81
CA SER A 8 -32.82 26.32 10.71
C SER A 8 -31.65 26.85 11.54
N ASN A 9 -31.12 26.03 12.44
CA ASN A 9 -30.05 26.42 13.34
C ASN A 9 -28.72 26.12 12.65
N TRP A 10 -28.21 27.08 11.88
CA TRP A 10 -27.03 26.93 11.02
C TRP A 10 -25.78 26.38 11.75
N ARG A 11 -25.67 26.65 13.06
CA ARG A 11 -24.62 26.11 13.94
C ARG A 11 -24.67 24.57 14.04
N VAL A 12 -25.86 23.98 14.02
CA VAL A 12 -26.07 22.52 14.05
C VAL A 12 -25.63 21.90 12.73
N TRP A 13 -25.87 22.57 11.59
CA TRP A 13 -25.41 22.11 10.29
C TRP A 13 -23.89 22.14 10.17
N ILE A 14 -23.24 23.17 10.71
CA ILE A 14 -21.76 23.24 10.75
C ILE A 14 -21.18 22.14 11.65
N ALA A 15 -21.75 21.94 12.85
CA ALA A 15 -21.30 20.89 13.75
C ALA A 15 -21.45 19.50 13.11
N ALA A 16 -22.58 19.22 12.46
CA ALA A 16 -22.80 17.97 11.74
C ALA A 16 -21.83 17.76 10.57
N ALA A 17 -21.53 18.83 9.81
CA ALA A 17 -20.55 18.78 8.72
C ALA A 17 -19.14 18.48 9.22
N ALA A 18 -18.72 19.09 10.34
CA ALA A 18 -17.41 18.86 10.94
C ALA A 18 -17.22 17.41 11.42
N VAL A 19 -18.24 16.84 12.08
CA VAL A 19 -18.22 15.43 12.51
C VAL A 19 -18.12 14.48 11.31
N THR A 20 -18.87 14.76 10.24
CA THR A 20 -18.88 13.93 9.04
C THR A 20 -17.53 13.98 8.32
N ALA A 21 -16.93 15.17 8.18
CA ALA A 21 -15.61 15.33 7.58
C ALA A 21 -14.51 14.64 8.41
N GLY A 22 -14.57 14.75 9.73
CA GLY A 22 -13.66 14.05 10.64
C GLY A 22 -13.73 12.53 10.47
N MET A 23 -14.93 11.95 10.49
CA MET A 23 -15.13 10.51 10.28
C MET A 23 -14.66 10.05 8.90
N ALA A 24 -14.99 10.80 7.84
CA ALA A 24 -14.53 10.49 6.49
C ALA A 24 -12.98 10.49 6.40
N SER A 25 -12.29 11.42 7.05
CA SER A 25 -10.83 11.47 7.07
C SER A 25 -10.19 10.26 7.75
N ILE A 26 -10.78 9.78 8.85
CA ILE A 26 -10.30 8.60 9.58
C ILE A 26 -10.49 7.34 8.74
N VAL A 27 -11.67 7.18 8.14
CA VAL A 27 -11.97 6.05 7.24
C VAL A 27 -11.08 6.07 6.01
N TYR A 28 -10.93 7.23 5.37
CA TYR A 28 -10.04 7.41 4.22
C TYR A 28 -8.60 7.04 4.59
N ARG A 29 -8.08 7.55 5.71
CA ARG A 29 -6.74 7.21 6.18
C ARG A 29 -6.59 5.70 6.43
N ARG A 30 -7.59 5.06 7.04
CA ARG A 30 -7.60 3.62 7.31
C ARG A 30 -7.60 2.80 6.01
N LEU A 31 -8.38 3.20 5.02
CA LEU A 31 -8.47 2.54 3.73
C LEU A 31 -7.21 2.77 2.89
N TYR A 32 -6.69 4.00 2.87
CA TYR A 32 -5.46 4.37 2.19
C TYR A 32 -4.29 3.50 2.64
N TYR A 33 -4.07 3.34 3.95
CA TYR A 33 -2.98 2.46 4.43
C TYR A 33 -3.22 0.96 4.20
N ARG A 34 -4.45 0.53 3.92
CA ARG A 34 -4.77 -0.86 3.54
C ARG A 34 -4.51 -1.13 2.06
N THR A 35 -4.58 -0.12 1.20
CA THR A 35 -4.39 -0.29 -0.26
C THR A 35 -2.94 -0.10 -0.70
N ILE A 36 -2.11 0.58 0.10
CA ILE A 36 -0.68 0.79 -0.21
C ILE A 36 0.06 -0.53 -0.49
N PRO A 37 -0.04 -1.61 0.33
CA PRO A 37 0.69 -2.85 0.05
C PRO A 37 0.33 -3.45 -1.30
N ASN A 38 -0.97 -3.50 -1.62
CA ASN A 38 -1.45 -4.04 -2.89
C ASN A 38 -1.01 -3.18 -4.08
N ARG A 39 -1.03 -1.85 -3.92
CA ARG A 39 -0.52 -0.91 -4.93
C ARG A 39 0.98 -1.11 -5.15
N ILE A 40 1.78 -1.19 -4.09
CA ILE A 40 3.21 -1.46 -4.18
C ILE A 40 3.47 -2.80 -4.88
N LEU A 41 2.75 -3.85 -4.48
CA LEU A 41 2.88 -5.17 -5.11
C LEU A 41 2.55 -5.11 -6.61
N SER A 42 1.53 -4.35 -7.02
CA SER A 42 1.21 -4.16 -8.45
C SER A 42 2.32 -3.42 -9.21
N ILE A 43 2.92 -2.38 -8.61
CA ILE A 43 4.04 -1.64 -9.21
C ILE A 43 5.25 -2.56 -9.36
N VAL A 44 5.58 -3.32 -8.32
CA VAL A 44 6.68 -4.28 -8.36
C VAL A 44 6.41 -5.33 -9.43
N LYS A 45 5.23 -5.93 -9.47
CA LYS A 45 4.85 -6.89 -10.53
C LYS A 45 5.03 -6.32 -11.93
N ALA A 46 4.54 -5.10 -12.18
CA ALA A 46 4.67 -4.46 -13.49
C ALA A 46 6.13 -4.31 -13.94
N ASN A 47 7.07 -4.06 -13.01
CA ASN A 47 8.49 -4.01 -13.30
C ASN A 47 9.09 -5.38 -13.65
N PHE A 48 8.52 -6.48 -13.14
CA PHE A 48 9.00 -7.84 -13.37
C PHE A 48 8.31 -8.57 -14.52
N THR A 49 7.15 -8.09 -15.00
CA THR A 49 6.44 -8.67 -16.16
C THR A 49 7.32 -8.74 -17.42
N ASN A 50 8.26 -7.81 -17.58
CA ASN A 50 9.19 -7.80 -18.72
C ASN A 50 10.30 -8.86 -18.62
N ARG A 51 10.49 -9.49 -17.46
CA ARG A 51 11.56 -10.48 -17.23
C ARG A 51 11.08 -11.92 -17.42
N GLY A 52 9.83 -12.21 -17.06
CA GLY A 52 9.27 -13.55 -17.15
C GLY A 52 7.88 -13.64 -16.51
N THR A 53 7.37 -14.86 -16.40
CA THR A 53 6.06 -15.11 -15.79
C THR A 53 6.18 -15.11 -14.27
N ILE A 54 5.39 -14.26 -13.61
CA ILE A 54 5.35 -14.21 -12.14
C ILE A 54 4.46 -15.35 -11.65
N GLU A 55 5.06 -16.34 -10.98
CA GLU A 55 4.34 -17.52 -10.47
C GLU A 55 3.81 -17.31 -9.06
N ASN A 56 4.55 -16.58 -8.24
CA ASN A 56 4.14 -16.29 -6.88
C ASN A 56 4.59 -14.89 -6.47
N SER A 57 3.84 -14.26 -5.58
CA SER A 57 4.13 -12.93 -5.08
C SER A 57 3.44 -12.71 -3.76
N TRP A 58 4.14 -12.11 -2.80
CA TRP A 58 3.56 -11.74 -1.52
C TRP A 58 4.17 -10.41 -1.06
N ILE A 59 3.41 -9.70 -0.24
CA ILE A 59 3.87 -8.47 0.40
C ILE A 59 3.33 -8.45 1.82
N ASN A 60 4.15 -7.98 2.75
CA ASN A 60 3.70 -7.78 4.12
C ASN A 60 2.74 -6.58 4.16
N MET A 61 1.56 -6.78 4.75
CA MET A 61 0.56 -5.74 4.92
C MET A 61 1.01 -4.65 5.90
N GLN A 62 1.94 -4.99 6.80
CA GLN A 62 2.47 -4.05 7.79
C GLN A 62 3.84 -3.54 7.34
N PRO A 63 4.03 -2.21 7.25
CA PRO A 63 5.33 -1.65 6.94
C PRO A 63 6.31 -1.93 8.09
N THR A 64 7.54 -2.26 7.75
CA THR A 64 8.66 -2.40 8.69
C THR A 64 9.38 -1.07 8.83
N GLU A 65 9.63 -0.62 10.05
CA GLU A 65 10.49 0.55 10.29
C GLU A 65 11.97 0.14 10.19
N ARG A 66 12.74 0.93 9.44
CA ARG A 66 14.18 0.75 9.22
C ARG A 66 14.90 2.06 9.50
N GLY A 67 16.20 1.98 9.82
CA GLY A 67 17.02 3.13 10.18
C GLY A 67 17.09 3.40 11.68
N THR A 68 17.86 4.42 12.07
CA THR A 68 18.16 4.77 13.47
C THR A 68 17.93 6.25 13.72
N GLY A 69 17.41 6.61 14.90
CA GLY A 69 17.25 8.01 15.30
C GLY A 69 16.26 8.79 14.43
N ARG A 70 16.72 9.87 13.79
CA ARG A 70 15.92 10.75 12.91
C ARG A 70 15.72 10.19 11.50
N ASP A 71 16.55 9.23 11.08
CA ASP A 71 16.48 8.62 9.75
C ASP A 71 15.61 7.35 9.75
N ARG A 72 14.55 7.33 10.57
CA ARG A 72 13.58 6.23 10.53
C ARG A 72 12.67 6.38 9.32
N TYR A 73 12.67 5.36 8.47
CA TYR A 73 11.78 5.27 7.33
C TYR A 73 11.00 3.96 7.37
N ARG A 74 9.86 3.95 6.68
CA ARG A 74 8.97 2.79 6.59
C ARG A 74 9.16 2.13 5.24
N VAL A 75 9.32 0.82 5.24
CA VAL A 75 9.39 0.02 4.01
C VAL A 75 8.38 -1.11 4.04
N TYR A 76 7.79 -1.39 2.89
CA TYR A 76 7.03 -2.59 2.65
C TYR A 76 7.96 -3.65 2.11
N THR A 77 7.98 -4.80 2.76
CA THR A 77 8.80 -5.94 2.40
C THR A 77 7.94 -7.01 1.75
N GLY A 78 8.50 -7.70 0.78
CA GLY A 78 7.80 -8.76 0.08
C GLY A 78 8.74 -9.63 -0.71
N GLY A 79 8.15 -10.56 -1.46
CA GLY A 79 8.87 -11.43 -2.36
C GLY A 79 8.09 -11.74 -3.61
N LEU A 80 8.81 -12.08 -4.66
CA LEU A 80 8.26 -12.51 -5.95
C LEU A 80 9.10 -13.65 -6.51
N THR A 81 8.42 -14.57 -7.17
CA THR A 81 9.03 -15.70 -7.87
C THR A 81 8.71 -15.54 -9.35
N VAL A 82 9.74 -15.49 -10.18
CA VAL A 82 9.65 -15.28 -11.61
C VAL A 82 10.25 -16.49 -12.31
N ARG A 83 9.49 -17.06 -13.23
CA ARG A 83 9.95 -18.10 -14.15
C ARG A 83 10.45 -17.45 -15.43
N GLU A 84 11.71 -17.69 -15.74
CA GLU A 84 12.40 -17.23 -16.94
C GLU A 84 12.84 -18.47 -17.74
N GLY A 85 11.98 -18.91 -18.66
CA GLY A 85 12.15 -20.21 -19.34
C GLY A 85 12.07 -21.36 -18.33
N ASP A 86 13.15 -22.14 -18.24
CA ASP A 86 13.26 -23.31 -17.35
C ASP A 86 13.88 -22.98 -15.98
N ARG A 87 14.04 -21.69 -15.66
CA ARG A 87 14.66 -21.24 -14.41
C ARG A 87 13.66 -20.53 -13.53
N LEU A 88 13.64 -20.90 -12.27
CA LEU A 88 12.84 -20.25 -11.23
C LEU A 88 13.73 -19.32 -10.39
N ASN A 89 13.52 -18.00 -10.53
CA ASN A 89 14.24 -16.98 -9.79
C ASN A 89 13.37 -16.41 -8.67
N GLN A 90 13.88 -16.42 -7.44
CA GLN A 90 13.19 -15.84 -6.30
C GLN A 90 13.85 -14.54 -5.86
N PHE A 91 13.05 -13.48 -5.73
CA PHE A 91 13.50 -12.17 -5.31
C PHE A 91 12.76 -11.73 -4.04
N ALA A 92 13.49 -11.12 -3.12
CA ALA A 92 12.96 -10.34 -2.01
C ALA A 92 13.17 -8.85 -2.29
N PHE A 93 12.18 -8.04 -1.97
CA PHE A 93 12.25 -6.60 -2.17
C PHE A 93 11.85 -5.83 -0.91
N ALA A 94 12.39 -4.61 -0.79
CA ALA A 94 11.96 -3.60 0.15
C ALA A 94 11.69 -2.29 -0.60
N VAL A 95 10.47 -1.78 -0.48
CA VAL A 95 9.97 -0.64 -1.26
C VAL A 95 9.32 0.37 -0.32
N GLU A 96 9.51 1.65 -0.60
CA GLU A 96 8.91 2.75 0.17
C GLU A 96 7.41 2.94 -0.16
N PRO A 97 6.65 3.66 0.69
CA PRO A 97 5.21 3.87 0.48
C PRO A 97 4.86 4.58 -0.84
N ASP A 98 5.80 5.33 -1.40
CA ASP A 98 5.69 6.04 -2.68
C ASP A 98 5.90 5.12 -3.91
N GLY A 99 6.44 3.90 -3.69
CA GLY A 99 6.80 2.94 -4.73
C GLY A 99 8.30 2.90 -5.06
N THR A 100 9.14 3.69 -4.38
CA THR A 100 10.59 3.72 -4.62
C THR A 100 11.25 2.44 -4.10
N LEU A 101 11.92 1.70 -4.99
CA LEU A 101 12.61 0.47 -4.63
C LEU A 101 13.92 0.79 -3.91
N ARG A 102 14.05 0.33 -2.66
CA ARG A 102 15.25 0.53 -1.83
C ARG A 102 16.20 -0.65 -1.88
N GLN A 103 15.65 -1.85 -1.91
CA GLN A 103 16.44 -3.07 -1.91
C GLN A 103 15.77 -4.12 -2.78
N LEU A 104 16.57 -4.79 -3.58
CA LEU A 104 16.21 -5.99 -4.30
C LEU A 104 17.31 -7.02 -4.07
N LYS A 105 16.94 -8.18 -3.52
CA LYS A 105 17.86 -9.28 -3.24
C LYS A 105 17.32 -10.54 -3.89
N GLN A 106 18.13 -11.19 -4.73
CA GLN A 106 17.84 -12.54 -5.18
C GLN A 106 18.13 -13.52 -4.03
N LEU A 107 17.17 -14.37 -3.67
CA LEU A 107 17.24 -15.21 -2.47
C LEU A 107 17.94 -16.56 -2.72
N HIS A 108 17.91 -17.08 -3.95
CA HIS A 108 18.53 -18.35 -4.33
C HIS A 108 19.09 -18.28 -5.75
N GLU A 109 20.08 -19.13 -6.04
CA GLU A 109 20.46 -19.43 -7.42
C GLU A 109 19.26 -20.02 -8.18
N PRO A 110 19.15 -19.76 -9.50
CA PRO A 110 18.04 -20.25 -10.31
C PRO A 110 17.86 -21.75 -10.10
N ILE A 111 16.69 -22.13 -9.60
CA ILE A 111 16.31 -23.55 -9.51
C ILE A 111 15.90 -23.96 -10.92
N ASN A 112 16.53 -24.99 -11.49
CA ASN A 112 16.04 -25.59 -12.73
C ASN A 112 14.64 -26.17 -12.44
N ALA A 113 13.64 -25.66 -13.14
CA ALA A 113 12.23 -25.95 -12.96
C ALA A 113 11.85 -27.35 -13.49
#